data_AF-A0A7Y3U8L8-F1
#
_entry.id   AF-A0A7Y3U8L8-F1
#
_cell.length_a   1.000
_cell.length_b   1.000
_cell.length_c   1.000
_cell.angle_alpha   90.00
_cell.angle_beta   90.00
_cell.angle_gamma   90.00
#
_symmetry.space_group_name_H-M   'P 1'
#
loop_
_entity.id
_entity.type
_entity.pdbx_description
1 polymer ?
#
loop_
_entity_poly.entity_id
_entity_poly.type
_entity_poly.pdbx_seq_one_letter_code
_entity_poly.pdbx_strand_id
1 'polypeptide(L)'
;MAKKTATRKKARTASSNGKKRASAGTKKAKPAPRKQGRKRSLSRQCLIVLGMHRSGTSAVTRVLGLCGATMPKRLMPPVPGNNDHGFWEPVEITKLHDRILAELGMQWSDLSDVPPTFFDSTVATGWIEKLQQQITEDYGDSAAVCCEGSAAVSSGAALA
;
A
#
# COMPACT_ATOMS: atom_id res chain seq x y z
N MET A 1 59.90 -4.93 28.93
CA MET A 1 60.84 -4.02 28.24
C MET A 1 60.04 -2.79 27.78
N ALA A 2 59.97 -1.70 28.56
CA ALA A 2 60.73 -0.45 28.38
C ALA A 2 60.77 0.01 26.90
N LYS A 3 60.26 1.19 26.51
CA LYS A 3 60.74 2.52 26.94
C LYS A 3 59.68 3.63 26.74
N LYS A 4 59.65 4.55 27.72
CA LYS A 4 59.11 5.93 27.66
C LYS A 4 59.89 6.77 26.64
N THR A 5 59.26 7.81 26.08
CA THR A 5 59.88 9.14 25.98
C THR A 5 58.83 10.23 25.78
N ALA A 6 58.81 11.19 26.71
CA ALA A 6 58.11 12.45 26.63
C ALA A 6 59.04 13.52 26.04
N THR A 7 58.49 14.54 25.38
CA THR A 7 59.20 15.81 25.19
C THR A 7 58.23 16.98 25.26
N ARG A 8 58.54 17.89 26.19
CA ARG A 8 57.87 19.13 26.56
C ARG A 8 58.81 20.29 26.20
N LYS A 9 58.27 21.41 25.72
CA LYS A 9 58.74 22.84 25.79
C LYS A 9 58.62 23.54 24.43
N LYS A 10 58.35 24.84 24.30
CA LYS A 10 58.00 25.95 25.22
C LYS A 10 57.51 27.11 24.32
N ALA A 11 56.71 27.98 24.92
CA ALA A 11 56.15 29.22 24.40
C ALA A 11 57.13 30.23 23.77
N ARG A 12 56.57 31.11 22.93
CA ARG A 12 56.76 32.58 22.79
C ARG A 12 56.21 33.02 21.41
N THR A 13 55.67 34.19 21.10
CA THR A 13 55.14 35.41 21.76
C THR A 13 54.55 36.25 20.61
N ALA A 14 53.45 36.96 20.87
CA ALA A 14 52.97 38.22 20.27
C ALA A 14 53.03 38.43 18.73
N SER A 15 51.90 38.79 18.13
CA SER A 15 51.61 40.20 17.81
C SER A 15 50.37 40.37 16.92
N SER A 16 49.63 41.42 17.25
CA SER A 16 48.53 42.09 16.55
C SER A 16 48.45 41.92 15.03
N ASN A 17 47.25 41.87 14.46
CA ASN A 17 46.54 43.10 14.08
C ASN A 17 45.10 42.81 13.60
N GLY A 18 44.20 43.76 13.86
CA GLY A 18 42.76 43.57 13.80
C GLY A 18 42.14 43.48 12.40
N LYS A 19 40.95 42.88 12.38
CA LYS A 19 39.87 43.36 11.53
C LYS A 19 38.53 43.02 12.19
N LYS A 20 37.89 44.06 12.73
CA LYS A 20 36.50 44.03 13.19
C LYS A 20 35.63 43.42 12.10
N ARG A 21 35.04 42.26 12.36
CA ARG A 21 33.90 41.76 11.59
C ARG A 21 32.67 41.94 12.46
N ALA A 22 31.73 42.72 11.94
CA ALA A 22 30.45 43.03 12.56
C ALA A 22 29.72 41.74 12.98
N SER A 23 29.20 41.74 14.20
CA SER A 23 28.29 40.73 14.70
C SER A 23 26.97 40.83 13.92
N ALA A 24 26.84 40.02 12.86
CA ALA A 24 25.54 39.77 12.25
C ALA A 24 24.71 38.97 13.25
N GLY A 25 23.77 39.66 13.92
CA GLY A 25 22.80 39.04 14.79
C GLY A 25 22.05 37.94 14.04
N THR A 26 22.21 36.70 14.51
CA THR A 26 21.42 35.57 14.03
C THR A 26 19.99 35.79 14.51
N LYS A 27 19.14 36.33 13.63
CA LYS A 27 17.69 36.31 13.83
C LYS A 27 17.29 34.83 13.93
N LYS A 28 16.95 34.37 15.15
CA LYS A 28 16.36 33.04 15.35
C LYS A 28 15.11 32.95 14.48
N ALA A 29 15.18 32.14 13.42
CA ALA A 29 14.03 31.84 12.59
C ALA A 29 12.98 31.15 13.47
N LYS A 30 11.77 31.70 13.48
CA LYS A 30 10.58 31.10 14.08
C LYS A 30 10.39 29.71 13.46
N PRO A 31 10.30 28.62 14.25
CA PRO A 31 10.10 27.30 13.67
C PRO A 31 8.80 27.32 12.87
N ALA A 32 8.87 26.85 11.63
CA ALA A 32 7.70 26.70 10.77
C ALA A 32 6.63 25.89 11.51
N PRO A 33 5.33 26.19 11.33
CA PRO A 33 4.27 25.40 11.95
C PRO A 33 4.43 23.96 11.48
N ARG A 34 4.81 23.08 12.42
CA ARG A 34 4.81 21.64 12.20
C ARG A 34 3.40 21.28 11.77
N LYS A 35 3.22 20.85 10.51
CA LYS A 35 1.92 20.41 9.98
C LYS A 35 1.33 19.46 11.02
N GLN A 36 0.26 19.90 11.69
CA GLN A 36 -0.44 19.09 12.66
C GLN A 36 -0.80 17.80 11.94
N GLY A 37 -0.23 16.67 12.42
CA GLY A 37 -0.52 15.37 11.85
C GLY A 37 -2.03 15.21 11.87
N ARG A 38 -2.64 15.05 10.70
CA ARG A 38 -4.07 14.74 10.58
C ARG A 38 -4.29 13.56 11.52
N LYS A 39 -5.04 13.74 12.62
CA LYS A 39 -5.58 12.61 13.37
C LYS A 39 -6.39 11.84 12.34
N ARG A 40 -5.80 10.78 11.77
CA ARG A 40 -6.54 9.85 10.94
C ARG A 40 -7.57 9.27 11.90
N SER A 41 -8.85 9.58 11.71
CA SER A 41 -9.86 8.63 12.10
C SER A 41 -9.39 7.29 11.54
N LEU A 42 -9.48 6.22 12.33
CA LEU A 42 -9.05 4.88 11.89
C LEU A 42 -10.07 4.39 10.85
N SER A 43 -10.10 5.02 9.68
CA SER A 43 -10.78 4.53 8.50
C SER A 43 -10.08 3.25 8.10
N ARG A 44 -10.82 2.14 8.05
CA ARG A 44 -10.30 0.85 7.61
C ARG A 44 -9.72 1.03 6.20
N GLN A 45 -8.49 0.55 6.00
CA GLN A 45 -7.79 0.62 4.72
C GLN A 45 -7.89 -0.72 4.00
N CYS A 46 -8.29 -0.69 2.72
CA CYS A 46 -8.27 -1.84 1.84
C CYS A 46 -7.13 -1.69 0.82
N LEU A 47 -6.23 -2.68 0.78
CA LEU A 47 -5.15 -2.78 -0.18
C LEU A 47 -5.52 -3.85 -1.20
N ILE A 48 -5.67 -3.47 -2.46
CA ILE A 48 -5.99 -4.40 -3.55
C ILE A 48 -4.75 -4.51 -4.42
N VAL A 49 -4.18 -5.71 -4.49
CA VAL A 49 -3.07 -6.03 -5.39
C VAL A 49 -3.65 -6.60 -6.66
N LEU A 50 -3.67 -5.79 -7.73
CA LEU A 50 -4.20 -6.17 -9.03
C LEU A 50 -3.06 -6.42 -10.02
N GLY A 51 -3.18 -7.50 -10.79
CA GLY A 51 -2.27 -7.78 -11.89
C GLY A 51 -2.69 -9.01 -12.68
N MET A 52 -2.03 -9.23 -13.81
CA MET A 52 -2.24 -10.43 -14.60
C MET A 52 -1.53 -11.62 -13.97
N HIS A 53 -2.01 -12.83 -14.27
CA HIS A 53 -1.39 -14.07 -13.82
C HIS A 53 0.12 -14.03 -14.06
N ARG A 54 0.93 -14.39 -13.05
CA ARG A 54 2.41 -14.42 -13.10
C ARG A 54 3.13 -13.07 -13.11
N SER A 55 2.44 -11.96 -12.81
CA SER A 55 3.06 -10.63 -12.66
C SER A 55 3.74 -10.37 -11.30
N GLY A 56 3.82 -11.38 -10.43
CA GLY A 56 4.41 -11.26 -9.10
C GLY A 56 3.47 -10.66 -8.04
N THR A 57 2.18 -10.51 -8.36
CA THR A 57 1.12 -10.08 -7.43
C THR A 57 1.16 -10.88 -6.13
N SER A 58 1.27 -12.21 -6.20
CA SER A 58 1.36 -13.07 -5.02
C SER A 58 2.56 -12.79 -4.10
N ALA A 59 3.70 -12.36 -4.67
CA ALA A 59 4.85 -11.96 -3.85
C ALA A 59 4.59 -10.64 -3.13
N VAL A 60 3.98 -9.67 -3.83
CA VAL A 60 3.59 -8.38 -3.25
C VAL A 60 2.53 -8.57 -2.16
N THR A 61 1.49 -9.36 -2.42
CA THR A 61 0.44 -9.68 -1.46
C THR A 61 1.03 -10.33 -0.21
N ARG A 62 1.97 -11.25 -0.38
CA ARG A 62 2.66 -11.88 0.77
C ARG A 62 3.45 -10.88 1.60
N VAL A 63 4.20 -9.97 0.96
CA VAL A 63 4.96 -8.92 1.65
C VAL A 63 4.04 -7.97 2.41
N LEU A 64 2.91 -7.57 1.84
CA LEU A 64 1.92 -6.73 2.53
C LEU A 64 1.35 -7.43 3.77
N GLY A 65 1.08 -8.74 3.67
CA GLY A 65 0.70 -9.55 4.82
C GLY A 65 1.79 -9.57 5.91
N LEU A 66 3.06 -9.68 5.53
CA LEU A 66 4.20 -9.60 6.46
C LEU A 66 4.34 -8.21 7.11
N CYS A 67 3.94 -7.16 6.40
CA CYS A 67 3.90 -5.78 6.91
C CYS A 67 2.70 -5.50 7.83
N GLY A 68 1.85 -6.50 8.10
CA GLY A 68 0.74 -6.39 9.04
C GLY A 68 -0.63 -6.14 8.41
N ALA A 69 -0.77 -6.26 7.08
CA ALA A 69 -2.09 -6.28 6.46
C ALA A 69 -2.79 -7.62 6.74
N THR A 70 -4.09 -7.56 7.03
CA THR A 70 -4.90 -8.76 7.27
C THR A 70 -5.22 -9.46 5.95
N MET A 71 -4.89 -10.74 5.87
CA MET A 71 -5.21 -11.60 4.73
C MET A 71 -6.61 -12.22 4.87
N PRO A 72 -7.28 -12.59 3.76
CA PRO A 72 -8.59 -13.23 3.83
C PRO A 72 -8.51 -14.57 4.55
N LYS A 73 -9.52 -14.89 5.36
CA LYS A 73 -9.63 -16.21 6.04
C LYS A 73 -9.75 -17.38 5.07
N ARG A 74 -10.39 -17.16 3.92
CA ARG A 74 -10.68 -18.19 2.92
C ARG A 74 -9.97 -17.83 1.61
N LEU A 75 -8.81 -18.43 1.43
CA LEU A 75 -7.99 -18.30 0.21
C LEU A 75 -8.40 -19.32 -0.84
N MET A 76 -8.22 -18.96 -2.10
CA MET A 76 -8.40 -19.89 -3.21
C MET A 76 -7.34 -21.01 -3.16
N PRO A 77 -7.76 -22.28 -3.28
CA PRO A 77 -6.87 -23.42 -3.10
C PRO A 77 -5.80 -23.50 -4.20
N PRO A 78 -4.70 -24.23 -3.94
CA PRO A 78 -3.72 -24.57 -4.97
C PRO A 78 -4.35 -25.33 -6.13
N VAL A 79 -3.85 -25.05 -7.33
CA VAL A 79 -4.19 -25.76 -8.55
C VAL A 79 -2.92 -26.42 -9.07
N PRO A 80 -2.83 -27.77 -9.02
CA PRO A 80 -1.65 -28.51 -9.43
C PRO A 80 -1.19 -28.14 -10.85
N GLY A 81 0.10 -27.83 -11.01
CA GLY A 81 0.68 -27.46 -12.31
C GLY A 81 0.39 -26.03 -12.76
N ASN A 82 -0.36 -25.25 -11.98
CA ASN A 82 -0.52 -23.80 -12.18
C ASN A 82 0.09 -23.02 -11.02
N ASN A 83 -0.37 -23.30 -9.80
CA ASN A 83 0.14 -22.70 -8.58
C ASN A 83 -0.02 -23.69 -7.41
N ASP A 84 1.04 -24.43 -7.14
CA ASP A 84 1.08 -25.47 -6.11
C ASP A 84 1.04 -24.90 -4.68
N HIS A 85 1.29 -23.59 -4.53
CA HIS A 85 1.24 -22.89 -3.25
C HIS A 85 -0.11 -22.22 -2.95
N GLY A 86 -1.05 -22.24 -3.89
CA GLY A 86 -2.34 -21.56 -3.75
C GLY A 86 -2.27 -20.06 -4.02
N PHE A 87 -3.44 -19.44 -4.10
CA PHE A 87 -3.57 -18.03 -4.46
C PHE A 87 -3.93 -17.19 -3.23
N TRP A 88 -3.56 -15.92 -3.25
CA TRP A 88 -3.94 -14.98 -2.18
C TRP A 88 -5.29 -14.29 -2.42
N GLU A 89 -6.06 -14.83 -3.36
CA GLU A 89 -7.38 -14.32 -3.72
C GLU A 89 -8.45 -14.85 -2.75
N PRO A 90 -9.36 -13.97 -2.27
CA PRO A 90 -10.50 -14.37 -1.45
C PRO A 90 -11.53 -15.16 -2.28
N VAL A 91 -11.60 -16.48 -2.06
CA VAL A 91 -12.35 -17.41 -2.92
C VAL A 91 -13.83 -17.05 -3.08
N GLU A 92 -14.49 -16.63 -2.00
CA GLU A 92 -15.92 -16.31 -2.04
C GLU A 92 -16.20 -14.95 -2.71
N ILE A 93 -15.29 -13.98 -2.56
CA ILE A 93 -15.39 -12.69 -3.27
C ILE A 93 -15.19 -12.92 -4.77
N THR A 94 -14.21 -13.73 -5.18
CA THR A 94 -14.02 -14.08 -6.60
C THR A 94 -15.28 -14.73 -7.18
N LYS A 95 -15.88 -15.70 -6.48
CA LYS A 95 -17.16 -16.32 -6.90
C LYS A 95 -18.33 -15.34 -6.97
N LEU A 96 -18.35 -14.30 -6.12
CA LEU A 96 -19.38 -13.26 -6.18
C LEU A 96 -19.19 -12.38 -7.42
N HIS A 97 -17.94 -11.98 -7.73
CA HIS A 97 -17.63 -11.24 -8.96
C HIS A 97 -18.00 -12.03 -10.21
N ASP A 98 -17.67 -13.32 -10.28
CA ASP A 98 -18.05 -14.17 -11.43
C ASP A 98 -19.56 -14.21 -11.63
N ARG A 99 -20.34 -14.27 -10.55
CA ARG A 99 -21.81 -14.23 -10.61
C ARG A 99 -22.35 -12.89 -11.07
N ILE A 100 -21.78 -11.79 -10.59
CA ILE A 100 -22.15 -10.43 -11.03
C ILE A 100 -21.91 -10.28 -12.53
N LEU A 101 -20.73 -10.70 -13.01
CA LEU A 101 -20.40 -10.65 -14.43
C LEU A 101 -21.33 -11.54 -15.25
N ALA A 102 -21.62 -12.76 -14.79
CA ALA A 102 -22.54 -13.66 -15.48
C ALA A 102 -23.97 -13.09 -15.60
N GLU A 103 -24.47 -12.37 -14.58
CA GLU A 103 -25.77 -11.67 -14.67
C GLU A 103 -25.78 -10.57 -15.72
N LEU A 104 -24.62 -9.95 -15.98
CA LEU A 104 -24.44 -8.97 -17.05
C LEU A 104 -24.20 -9.63 -18.42
N GLY A 105 -24.17 -10.96 -18.49
CA GLY A 105 -23.78 -11.69 -19.70
C GLY A 105 -22.30 -11.55 -20.04
N MET A 106 -21.47 -11.23 -19.04
CA MET A 106 -20.04 -10.96 -19.18
C MET A 106 -19.20 -12.02 -18.45
N GLN A 107 -17.92 -12.06 -18.77
CA GLN A 107 -16.89 -12.86 -18.09
C GLN A 107 -15.70 -11.97 -17.73
N TRP A 108 -14.86 -12.43 -16.81
CA TRP A 108 -13.68 -11.67 -16.34
C TRP A 108 -12.71 -11.30 -17.47
N SER A 109 -12.68 -12.07 -18.56
CA SER A 109 -11.82 -11.88 -19.72
C SER A 109 -12.43 -10.97 -20.78
N ASP A 110 -13.67 -10.53 -20.60
CA ASP A 110 -14.31 -9.63 -21.57
C ASP A 110 -13.67 -8.24 -21.50
N LEU A 111 -13.48 -7.65 -22.69
CA LEU A 111 -12.89 -6.32 -22.84
C LEU A 111 -13.94 -5.21 -22.77
N SER A 112 -15.22 -5.57 -22.72
CA SER A 112 -16.33 -4.64 -22.63
C SER A 112 -16.40 -4.03 -21.23
N ASP A 113 -16.71 -2.74 -21.17
CA ASP A 113 -16.96 -2.08 -19.90
C ASP A 113 -18.30 -2.53 -19.30
N VAL A 114 -18.35 -2.61 -17.97
CA VAL A 114 -19.62 -2.78 -17.25
C VAL A 114 -20.49 -1.54 -17.50
N PRO A 115 -21.76 -1.68 -17.90
CA PRO A 115 -22.65 -0.56 -18.13
C PRO A 115 -22.72 0.35 -16.88
N PRO A 116 -22.48 1.67 -16.99
CA PRO A 116 -22.49 2.55 -15.82
C PRO A 116 -23.83 2.52 -15.06
N THR A 117 -24.93 2.35 -15.78
CA THR A 117 -26.29 2.24 -15.23
C THR A 117 -26.49 1.03 -14.34
N PHE A 118 -25.64 0.00 -14.44
CA PHE A 118 -25.68 -1.14 -13.53
C PHE A 118 -25.42 -0.69 -12.09
N PHE A 119 -24.45 0.19 -11.87
CA PHE A 119 -24.04 0.61 -10.53
C PHE A 119 -25.11 1.42 -9.80
N ASP A 120 -26.03 2.05 -10.53
CA ASP A 120 -27.17 2.81 -9.97
C ASP A 120 -28.41 1.92 -9.73
N SER A 121 -28.36 0.65 -10.14
CA SER A 121 -29.50 -0.27 -10.05
C SER A 121 -29.68 -0.84 -8.64
N THR A 122 -30.92 -1.22 -8.31
CA THR A 122 -31.21 -1.96 -7.07
C THR A 122 -30.54 -3.34 -7.02
N VAL A 123 -30.27 -3.93 -8.19
CA VAL A 123 -29.51 -5.18 -8.32
C VAL A 123 -28.08 -4.98 -7.81
N ALA A 124 -27.41 -3.91 -8.24
CA ALA A 124 -26.08 -3.58 -7.74
C ALA A 124 -26.07 -3.34 -6.22
N THR A 125 -27.09 -2.68 -5.66
CA THR A 125 -27.22 -2.53 -4.20
C THR A 125 -27.25 -3.87 -3.49
N GLY A 126 -28.05 -4.84 -3.96
CA GLY A 126 -28.09 -6.18 -3.37
C GLY A 126 -26.76 -6.93 -3.48
N TRP A 127 -25.98 -6.69 -4.53
CA TRP A 127 -24.63 -7.24 -4.66
C TRP A 127 -23.63 -6.56 -3.71
N ILE A 128 -23.70 -5.25 -3.56
CA ILE A 128 -22.89 -4.49 -2.61
C ILE A 128 -23.10 -5.00 -1.19
N GLU A 129 -24.35 -5.24 -0.78
CA GLU A 129 -24.67 -5.79 0.55
C GLU A 129 -24.03 -7.17 0.76
N LYS A 130 -24.14 -8.08 -0.22
CA LYS A 130 -23.49 -9.41 -0.17
C LYS A 130 -21.97 -9.30 -0.09
N LEU A 131 -21.36 -8.41 -0.87
CA LEU A 131 -19.91 -8.18 -0.85
C LEU A 131 -19.46 -7.59 0.50
N GLN A 132 -20.21 -6.65 1.08
CA GLN A 132 -19.93 -6.09 2.40
C GLN A 132 -20.00 -7.16 3.51
N GLN A 133 -21.02 -8.02 3.45
CA GLN A 133 -21.11 -9.16 4.36
C GLN A 133 -19.89 -10.06 4.21
N GLN A 134 -19.54 -10.42 2.98
CA GLN A 134 -18.41 -11.30 2.70
C GLN A 134 -17.07 -10.72 3.19
N ILE A 135 -16.84 -9.41 2.98
CA ILE A 135 -15.65 -8.72 3.49
C ILE A 135 -15.64 -8.76 5.03
N THR A 136 -16.78 -8.57 5.68
CA THR A 136 -16.87 -8.63 7.14
C THR A 136 -16.56 -10.04 7.65
N GLU A 137 -17.03 -11.08 6.96
CA GLU A 137 -16.73 -12.46 7.32
C GLU A 137 -15.24 -12.79 7.15
N ASP A 138 -14.63 -12.41 6.02
CA ASP A 138 -13.24 -12.74 5.69
C ASP A 138 -12.21 -11.93 6.48
N TYR A 139 -12.51 -10.67 6.83
CA TYR A 139 -11.54 -9.75 7.44
C TYR A 139 -11.94 -9.20 8.81
N GLY A 140 -13.15 -9.48 9.30
CA GLY A 140 -13.64 -9.00 10.60
C GLY A 140 -13.63 -7.47 10.69
N ASP A 141 -13.06 -6.93 11.78
CA ASP A 141 -12.92 -5.49 12.04
C ASP A 141 -11.50 -4.95 11.79
N SER A 142 -10.66 -5.70 11.07
CA SER A 142 -9.28 -5.30 10.81
C SER A 142 -9.14 -3.91 10.18
N ALA A 143 -8.22 -3.13 10.72
CA ALA A 143 -7.97 -1.75 10.30
C ALA A 143 -7.23 -1.64 8.95
N ALA A 144 -6.49 -2.68 8.55
CA ALA A 144 -5.84 -2.76 7.25
C ALA A 144 -6.01 -4.19 6.68
N VAL A 145 -6.65 -4.30 5.52
CA VAL A 145 -6.94 -5.56 4.84
C VAL A 145 -6.22 -5.60 3.49
N CYS A 146 -5.82 -6.78 3.04
CA CYS A 146 -5.15 -6.98 1.76
C CYS A 146 -5.77 -8.15 1.00
N CYS A 147 -6.09 -7.96 -0.27
CA CYS A 147 -6.49 -9.01 -1.19
C CYS A 147 -5.72 -8.93 -2.50
N GLU A 148 -5.52 -10.09 -3.11
CA GLU A 148 -5.10 -10.20 -4.51
C GLU A 148 -6.35 -10.31 -5.39
N GLY A 149 -6.25 -9.76 -6.60
CA GLY A 149 -7.21 -10.00 -7.66
C GLY A 149 -6.56 -10.01 -9.03
N SER A 150 -7.03 -10.88 -9.91
CA SER A 150 -6.65 -10.87 -11.32
C SER A 150 -7.39 -9.77 -12.08
N ALA A 151 -6.67 -8.91 -12.80
CA ALA A 151 -7.26 -7.84 -13.60
C ALA A 151 -7.05 -8.10 -15.10
N ALA A 152 -8.12 -8.18 -15.89
CA ALA A 152 -8.00 -8.11 -17.34
C ALA A 152 -7.57 -6.69 -17.75
N VAL A 153 -6.60 -6.59 -18.67
CA VAL A 153 -6.18 -5.30 -19.23
C VAL A 153 -7.29 -4.80 -20.14
N SER A 154 -8.11 -3.86 -19.65
CA SER A 154 -8.87 -2.99 -20.54
C SER A 154 -7.86 -2.11 -21.26
N SER A 155 -7.66 -2.35 -22.56
CA SER A 155 -6.91 -1.43 -23.40
C SER A 155 -7.70 -0.13 -23.44
N GLY A 156 -7.16 0.91 -22.80
CA GLY A 156 -7.90 2.11 -22.48
C GLY A 156 -8.63 2.75 -23.65
N ALA A 157 -9.90 3.08 -23.43
CA ALA A 157 -10.53 4.21 -24.10
C ALA A 157 -10.01 5.51 -23.44
N ALA A 158 -8.76 5.85 -23.73
CA ALA A 158 -8.35 7.23 -23.78
C ALA A 158 -8.31 7.59 -25.26
N LEU A 159 -9.29 8.37 -25.72
CA LEU A 159 -9.13 9.39 -26.76
C LEU A 159 -10.46 10.15 -26.92
N ALA A 160 -10.39 11.42 -26.49
CA ALA A 160 -11.05 12.64 -26.97
C ALA A 160 -12.53 12.61 -27.39
#